data_AF-A0A520CQN7-F1
#
_entry.id   AF-A0A520CQN7-F1
#
_cell.length_a   1.000
_cell.length_b   1.000
_cell.length_c   1.000
_cell.angle_alpha   90.00
_cell.angle_beta   90.00
_cell.angle_gamma   90.00
#
_symmetry.space_group_name_H-M   'P 1'
#
loop_
_entity.id
_entity.type
_entity.pdbx_description
1 polymer ?
#
loop_
_entity_poly.entity_id
_entity_poly.type
_entity_poly.pdbx_seq_one_letter_code
_entity_poly.pdbx_strand_id
1 'polypeptide(L)'
;MSESEINRIKKVLGNHYSQKIIEQLNKMQIVNSSGNPYSAGSIRKIVNGNQPNEEIELQILKIVAKAEKKQFQLAEKRKLLTQS
;
A
#
# COMPACT_ATOMS: atom_id res chain seq x y z
N MET A 1 2.23 0.76 13.22
CA MET A 1 1.12 -0.04 12.64
C MET A 1 0.73 -1.20 13.54
N SER A 2 -0.55 -1.53 13.58
CA SER A 2 -1.10 -2.71 14.25
C SER A 2 -1.02 -3.98 13.38
N GLU A 3 -1.18 -5.16 13.98
CA GLU A 3 -1.22 -6.42 13.24
C GLU A 3 -2.35 -6.47 12.20
N SER A 4 -3.51 -5.88 12.51
CA SER A 4 -4.65 -5.84 11.59
C SER A 4 -4.35 -4.99 10.36
N GLU A 5 -3.64 -3.88 10.52
CA GLU A 5 -3.17 -3.04 9.41
C GLU A 5 -2.15 -3.78 8.54
N ILE A 6 -1.18 -4.46 9.15
CA ILE A 6 -0.17 -5.26 8.44
C ILE A 6 -0.83 -6.37 7.62
N ASN A 7 -1.77 -7.09 8.22
CA ASN A 7 -2.50 -8.16 7.54
C ASN A 7 -3.34 -7.60 6.38
N ARG A 8 -3.99 -6.44 6.57
CA ARG A 8 -4.74 -5.77 5.50
C ARG A 8 -3.84 -5.35 4.34
N ILE A 9 -2.65 -4.79 4.61
CA ILE A 9 -1.66 -4.43 3.58
C ILE A 9 -1.31 -5.66 2.74
N LYS A 10 -0.93 -6.76 3.39
CA LYS A 10 -0.55 -8.00 2.72
C LYS A 10 -1.70 -8.60 1.90
N LYS A 11 -2.93 -8.57 2.44
CA LYS A 11 -4.12 -9.07 1.74
C LYS A 11 -4.43 -8.27 0.49
N VAL A 12 -4.41 -6.94 0.56
CA VAL A 12 -4.81 -6.06 -0.55
C VAL A 12 -3.72 -5.94 -1.60
N LEU A 13 -2.45 -5.80 -1.19
CA LEU A 13 -1.33 -5.56 -2.09
C LEU A 13 -0.57 -6.84 -2.49
N GLY A 14 -0.72 -7.93 -1.74
CA GLY A 14 -0.07 -9.22 -2.02
C GLY A 14 1.43 -9.26 -1.64
N ASN A 15 2.11 -10.33 -2.05
CA ASN A 15 3.50 -10.63 -1.66
C ASN A 15 4.52 -9.54 -2.04
N HIS A 16 4.24 -8.75 -3.08
CA HIS A 16 5.08 -7.63 -3.53
C HIS A 16 4.59 -6.26 -3.04
N TYR A 17 3.92 -6.21 -1.87
CA TYR A 17 3.37 -4.98 -1.31
C TYR A 17 4.40 -3.85 -1.24
N SER A 18 5.66 -4.15 -0.88
CA SER A 18 6.69 -3.13 -0.75
C SER A 18 6.97 -2.41 -2.08
N GLN A 19 7.02 -3.13 -3.21
CA GLN A 19 7.24 -2.53 -4.52
C GLN A 19 6.05 -1.67 -4.96
N LYS A 20 4.83 -2.19 -4.77
CA LYS A 20 3.59 -1.46 -5.08
C LYS A 20 3.46 -0.17 -4.26
N ILE A 21 3.88 -0.19 -2.99
CA ILE A 21 3.92 1.00 -2.14
C ILE A 21 4.92 2.02 -2.71
N ILE A 22 6.15 1.60 -3.01
CA ILE A 22 7.19 2.49 -3.55
C ILE A 22 6.73 3.16 -4.85
N GLU A 23 6.14 2.40 -5.76
CA GLU A 23 5.60 2.94 -7.01
C GLU A 23 4.55 4.03 -6.77
N GLN A 24 3.67 3.86 -5.78
CA GLN A 24 2.65 4.86 -5.45
C GLN A 24 3.25 6.07 -4.73
N LEU A 25 4.18 5.88 -3.80
CA LEU A 25 4.88 6.97 -3.13
C LEU A 25 5.65 7.83 -4.13
N ASN A 26 6.35 7.21 -5.09
CA ASN A 26 7.06 7.91 -6.15
C ASN A 26 6.11 8.71 -7.06
N LYS A 27 4.94 8.14 -7.40
CA LYS A 27 3.89 8.88 -8.15
C LYS A 27 3.37 10.08 -7.37
N MET A 28 3.41 10.04 -6.04
CA MET A 28 3.03 11.14 -5.15
C MET A 28 4.20 12.07 -4.83
N GLN A 29 5.40 11.83 -5.39
CA GLN A 29 6.63 12.56 -5.08
C GLN A 29 7.02 12.52 -3.59
N ILE A 30 6.63 11.45 -2.89
CA ILE A 30 7.00 11.22 -1.49
C ILE A 30 8.32 10.44 -1.46
N VAL A 31 9.36 11.10 -0.97
CA VAL A 31 10.73 10.58 -0.88
C VAL A 31 11.19 10.50 0.57
N ASN A 32 12.28 9.80 0.81
CA ASN A 32 12.89 9.71 2.13
C ASN A 32 13.62 11.02 2.52
N SER A 33 14.15 11.07 3.74
CA SER A 33 14.85 12.25 4.28
C SER A 33 16.10 12.65 3.47
N SER A 34 16.66 11.76 2.67
CA SER A 34 17.79 12.03 1.78
C SER A 34 17.34 12.46 0.37
N GLY A 35 16.04 12.68 0.14
CA GLY A 35 15.49 13.03 -1.17
C GLY A 35 15.36 11.86 -2.14
N ASN A 36 15.58 10.63 -1.69
CA ASN A 36 15.59 9.44 -2.55
C ASN A 36 14.30 8.61 -2.39
N PRO A 37 13.91 7.82 -3.41
CA PRO A 37 12.85 6.83 -3.27
C PRO A 37 13.07 5.90 -2.08
N TYR A 38 11.97 5.48 -1.44
CA TYR A 38 12.06 4.47 -0.38
C TYR A 38 12.53 3.13 -0.93
N SER A 39 13.41 2.46 -0.20
CA SER A 39 13.81 1.09 -0.53
C SER A 39 12.74 0.09 -0.09
N ALA A 40 12.69 -1.08 -0.73
CA ALA A 40 11.79 -2.16 -0.32
C ALA A 40 12.06 -2.61 1.13
N GLY A 41 13.33 -2.60 1.55
CA GLY A 41 13.72 -2.89 2.93
C GLY A 41 13.14 -1.88 3.93
N SER A 42 13.25 -0.58 3.61
CA SER A 42 12.70 0.50 4.44
C SER A 42 11.19 0.39 4.58
N ILE A 43 10.46 0.17 3.47
CA ILE A 43 9.01 -0.02 3.52
C ILE A 43 8.63 -1.23 4.37
N ARG A 44 9.34 -2.37 4.25
CA ARG A 44 9.09 -3.54 5.10
C ARG A 44 9.32 -3.25 6.57
N LYS A 45 10.38 -2.51 6.92
CA LYS A 45 10.65 -2.11 8.31
C LYS A 45 9.56 -1.21 8.87
N ILE A 46 9.09 -0.23 8.10
CA ILE A 46 8.00 0.67 8.50
C ILE A 46 6.71 -0.12 8.68
N VAL A 47 6.31 -0.92 7.70
CA VAL A 47 5.09 -1.74 7.79
C VAL A 47 5.13 -2.68 8.99
N ASN A 48 6.24 -3.36 9.23
CA ASN A 48 6.37 -4.30 10.33
C ASN A 48 6.62 -3.62 11.70
N GLY A 49 6.60 -2.28 11.78
CA GLY A 49 6.82 -1.54 13.03
C GLY A 49 8.27 -1.49 13.54
N ASN A 50 9.23 -2.02 12.76
CA ASN A 50 10.66 -2.01 13.12
C ASN A 50 11.32 -0.64 12.90
N GLN A 51 10.66 0.25 12.16
CA GLN A 51 11.12 1.62 11.94
C GLN A 51 9.89 2.53 11.90
N PRO A 52 9.46 3.09 13.04
CA PRO A 52 8.31 3.97 13.10
C PRO A 52 8.47 5.17 12.17
N ASN A 53 7.41 5.48 11.42
CA ASN A 53 7.34 6.67 10.60
C ASN A 53 5.86 7.00 10.35
N GLU A 54 5.24 7.73 11.28
CA GLU A 54 3.79 7.98 11.29
C GLU A 54 3.28 8.60 9.98
N GLU A 55 4.04 9.53 9.41
CA GLU A 55 3.69 10.16 8.15
C GLU A 55 3.59 9.12 7.03
N ILE A 56 4.63 8.30 6.88
CA ILE A 56 4.67 7.27 5.83
C ILE A 56 3.69 6.14 6.13
N GLU A 57 3.49 5.77 7.39
CA GLU A 57 2.48 4.80 7.79
C GLU A 57 1.09 5.25 7.34
N LEU A 58 0.73 6.51 7.57
CA LEU A 58 -0.54 7.08 7.11
C LEU A 58 -0.67 7.05 5.57
N GLN A 59 0.41 7.38 4.85
CA GLN A 59 0.39 7.34 3.38
C GLN A 59 0.23 5.91 2.85
N ILE A 60 0.87 4.92 3.48
CA ILE A 60 0.70 3.50 3.14
C ILE A 60 -0.76 3.07 3.33
N LEU A 61 -1.39 3.44 4.45
CA LEU A 61 -2.80 3.12 4.70
C LEU A 61 -3.74 3.74 3.65
N LYS A 62 -3.47 4.98 3.20
CA LYS A 62 -4.20 5.62 2.11
C LYS A 62 -4.03 4.87 0.79
N ILE A 63 -2.81 4.44 0.46
CA ILE A 63 -2.52 3.63 -0.74
C ILE A 63 -3.33 2.33 -0.72
N VAL A 64 -3.36 1.64 0.43
CA VAL A 64 -4.10 0.38 0.62
C VAL A 64 -5.60 0.60 0.47
N ALA A 65 -6.17 1.61 1.12
CA ALA A 65 -7.59 1.94 1.01
C ALA A 65 -8.00 2.24 -0.44
N LYS A 66 -7.15 2.97 -1.19
CA LYS A 66 -7.37 3.25 -2.61
C LYS A 66 -7.33 1.97 -3.46
N ALA A 67 -6.37 1.08 -3.20
CA ALA A 67 -6.24 -0.19 -3.89
C ALA A 67 -7.46 -1.10 -3.65
N GLU A 68 -7.91 -1.19 -2.40
CA GLU A 68 -9.09 -1.96 -1.99
C GLU A 68 -10.36 -1.45 -2.67
N LYS A 69 -10.58 -0.13 -2.68
CA LYS A 69 -11.70 0.49 -3.41
C LYS A 69 -11.69 0.15 -4.89
N LYS A 70 -10.51 0.17 -5.54
CA LYS A 70 -10.35 -0.19 -6.95
C LYS A 70 -10.67 -1.67 -7.20
N GLN A 71 -10.23 -2.57 -6.32
CA GLN A 71 -10.55 -4.00 -6.41
C GLN A 71 -12.05 -4.26 -6.28
N PHE A 72 -12.71 -3.61 -5.31
CA PHE A 72 -14.15 -3.69 -5.14
C PHE A 72 -14.91 -3.23 -6.39
N GLN A 73 -14.57 -2.06 -6.94
CA GLN A 73 -15.19 -1.57 -8.17
C GLN A 73 -14.98 -2.50 -9.37
N LEU A 74 -13.81 -3.13 -9.48
CA LEU A 74 -13.53 -4.08 -10.55
C LEU A 74 -14.34 -5.37 -10.37
N ALA A 75 -14.51 -5.85 -9.14
CA ALA A 75 -15.34 -7.01 -8.85
C ALA A 75 -16.82 -6.75 -9.19
N GLU A 76 -17.35 -5.59 -8.82
CA GLU A 76 -18.72 -5.18 -9.16
C GLU A 76 -18.94 -5.11 -10.68
N LYS A 77 -18.00 -4.49 -11.42
CA LYS A 77 -18.05 -4.45 -12.89
C LYS A 77 -18.06 -5.85 -13.53
N ARG A 78 -17.27 -6.78 -12.97
CA ARG A 78 -17.21 -8.17 -13.48
C ARG A 78 -18.54 -8.89 -13.28
N LYS A 79 -19.21 -8.73 -12.13
CA LYS A 79 -20.52 -9.35 -11.87
C LYS A 79 -21.56 -8.91 -12.91
N LEU A 80 -21.62 -7.61 -13.20
CA LEU A 80 -22.54 -7.05 -14.19
C LEU A 80 -22.31 -7.62 -15.59
N LEU A 81 -21.04 -7.81 -15.99
CA LEU A 81 -20.67 -8.38 -17.29
C LEU A 81 -20.94 -9.88 -17.41
N THR A 82 -20.93 -10.63 -16.31
CA THR A 82 -21.20 -12.08 -16.31
C THR A 82 -22.68 -12.44 -16.15
N GLN A 83 -23.53 -11.46 -15.81
CA GLN A 83 -24.98 -11.62 -15.66
C GLN A 83 -25.77 -11.10 -16.87
N SER A 84 -25.08 -10.62 -17.90
CA SER A 84 -25.64 -10.19 -19.20
C SER A 84 -25.35 -11.24 -20.26
#